data_AF-K7LKR2-F1
#
_entry.id   AF-K7LKR2-F1
#
_cell.length_a   1.000
_cell.length_b   1.000
_cell.length_c   1.000
_cell.angle_alpha   90.00
_cell.angle_beta   90.00
_cell.angle_gamma   90.00
#
_symmetry.space_group_name_H-M   'P 1'
#
loop_
_entity.id
_entity.type
_entity.pdbx_description
1 polymer ?
#
loop_
_entity_poly.entity_id
_entity_poly.type
_entity_poly.pdbx_seq_one_letter_code
_entity_poly.pdbx_strand_id
1 'polypeptide(L)'
;MQADIAAASSSIPLPNIRFSSRFSPSILGKAFGLIHSPYWREERNKEVLKFKTVNGILDYMRSLNLSDNDLSKLLKKFPEVLGCNLEEELKGNVKILEEQWSIKGNSLRKLLLRNPKVLGYNIDCKGDYIAPCTRCWARF
;
A
#
# COMPACT_ATOMS: atom_id res chain seq x y z
N MET A 1 4.89 26.61 15.97
CA MET A 1 4.47 25.43 16.74
C MET A 1 4.61 24.23 15.81
N GLN A 2 5.60 23.37 16.05
CA GLN A 2 5.78 22.13 15.28
C GLN A 2 4.71 21.12 15.71
N ALA A 3 4.19 20.41 14.72
CA ALA A 3 2.95 19.64 14.78
C ALA A 3 2.97 18.50 15.81
N ASP A 4 2.03 18.56 16.74
CA ASP A 4 1.61 17.44 17.60
C ASP A 4 0.90 16.35 16.78
N ILE A 5 1.67 15.56 16.05
CA ILE A 5 1.18 14.30 15.46
C ILE A 5 1.05 13.17 16.50
N ALA A 6 1.38 13.43 17.77
CA ALA A 6 1.19 12.48 18.87
C ALA A 6 -0.28 12.39 19.34
N ALA A 7 -1.07 13.47 19.21
CA ALA A 7 -2.42 13.53 19.79
C ALA A 7 -3.49 12.74 19.01
N ALA A 8 -3.27 12.44 17.72
CA ALA A 8 -4.23 11.64 16.95
C ALA A 8 -4.19 10.13 17.31
N SER A 9 -3.20 9.69 18.12
CA SER A 9 -3.07 8.28 18.50
C SER A 9 -4.05 7.85 19.61
N SER A 10 -4.69 8.77 20.34
CA SER A 10 -5.54 8.39 21.49
C SER A 10 -6.99 8.06 21.16
N SER A 11 -7.48 8.34 19.94
CA SER A 11 -8.93 8.23 19.65
C SER A 11 -9.29 7.33 18.48
N ILE A 12 -8.31 6.68 17.85
CA ILE A 12 -8.59 5.70 16.80
C ILE A 12 -8.56 4.34 17.47
N PRO A 13 -9.71 3.66 17.67
CA PRO A 13 -9.72 2.29 18.13
C PRO A 13 -9.09 1.45 17.02
N LEU A 14 -7.78 1.29 17.07
CA LEU A 14 -7.09 0.29 16.30
C LEU A 14 -7.59 -1.05 16.88
N PRO A 15 -8.26 -1.90 16.09
CA PRO A 15 -8.52 -3.26 16.53
C PRO A 15 -7.19 -3.85 17.02
N ASN A 16 -7.25 -4.74 18.00
CA ASN A 16 -6.10 -5.40 18.59
C ASN A 16 -5.45 -6.32 17.54
N ILE A 17 -4.81 -5.70 16.56
CA ILE A 17 -4.22 -6.38 15.43
C ILE A 17 -2.98 -7.04 16.03
N ARG A 18 -2.74 -8.32 15.72
CA ARG A 18 -1.40 -8.95 15.83
C ARG A 18 -0.33 -8.23 14.96
N PHE A 19 -0.54 -6.94 14.66
CA PHE A 19 0.44 -5.96 14.30
C PHE A 19 1.47 -6.09 15.39
N SER A 20 2.50 -6.88 15.06
CA SER A 20 3.76 -6.74 15.73
C SER A 20 3.98 -5.24 15.89
N SER A 21 4.35 -4.83 17.09
CA SER A 21 4.80 -3.49 17.49
C SER A 21 5.82 -2.82 16.54
N ARG A 22 6.15 -3.47 15.41
CA ARG A 22 7.04 -3.09 14.31
C ARG A 22 6.55 -1.95 13.42
N PHE A 23 5.27 -1.57 13.43
CA PHE A 23 4.77 -0.52 12.52
C PHE A 23 4.18 0.67 13.27
N SER A 24 4.71 1.87 12.96
CA SER A 24 4.34 3.12 13.62
C SER A 24 2.86 3.46 13.33
N PRO A 25 2.13 4.08 14.27
CA PRO A 25 0.80 4.65 14.04
C PRO A 25 0.74 5.54 12.79
N SER A 26 1.85 6.18 12.44
CA SER A 26 1.98 6.99 11.21
C SER A 26 1.78 6.21 9.91
N ILE A 27 2.19 4.93 9.84
CA ILE A 27 1.99 4.06 8.69
C ILE A 27 0.49 3.81 8.50
N LEU A 28 -0.20 3.43 9.57
CA LEU A 28 -1.65 3.22 9.53
C LEU A 28 -2.39 4.52 9.20
N GLY A 29 -1.98 5.63 9.80
CA GLY A 29 -2.61 6.91 9.54
C GLY A 29 -2.56 7.30 8.06
N LYS A 30 -1.39 7.15 7.41
CA LYS A 30 -1.24 7.40 5.96
C LYS A 30 -2.04 6.39 5.13
N ALA A 31 -2.02 5.11 5.54
CA ALA A 31 -2.66 4.06 4.78
C ALA A 31 -4.18 4.21 4.64
N PHE A 32 -4.81 4.72 5.70
CA PHE A 32 -6.27 4.88 5.77
C PHE A 32 -6.72 6.34 5.60
N GLY A 33 -5.83 7.23 5.15
CA GLY A 33 -6.17 8.64 4.93
C GLY A 33 -6.49 9.43 6.21
N LEU A 34 -6.10 8.91 7.38
CA LEU A 34 -6.22 9.60 8.67
C LEU A 34 -5.11 10.64 8.86
N ILE A 35 -3.99 10.47 8.14
CA ILE A 35 -2.90 11.42 8.01
C ILE A 35 -2.79 11.76 6.52
N HIS A 36 -2.57 13.05 6.23
CA HIS A 36 -2.34 13.51 4.87
C HIS A 36 -1.26 12.67 4.16
N SER A 37 -1.65 12.05 3.06
CA SER A 37 -0.74 11.35 2.16
C SER A 37 -0.92 11.88 0.74
N PRO A 38 0.16 12.32 0.06
CA PRO A 38 0.10 12.74 -1.35
C PRO A 38 -0.40 11.65 -2.31
N TYR A 39 -0.40 10.39 -1.87
CA TYR A 39 -0.89 9.27 -2.68
C TYR A 39 -2.40 9.31 -2.86
N TRP A 40 -3.14 9.70 -1.81
CA TRP A 40 -4.59 9.86 -1.86
C TRP A 40 -4.93 11.25 -2.40
N ARG A 41 -5.38 11.32 -3.66
CA ARG A 41 -5.87 12.56 -4.29
C ARG A 41 -7.31 12.91 -3.89
N GLU A 42 -8.09 11.89 -3.61
CA GLU A 42 -9.49 12.00 -3.20
C GLU A 42 -9.63 11.72 -1.70
N GLU A 43 -10.63 12.33 -1.07
CA GLU A 43 -10.94 12.07 0.32
C GLU A 43 -11.45 10.63 0.44
N ARG A 44 -10.66 9.79 1.11
CA ARG A 44 -11.02 8.39 1.32
C ARG A 44 -12.25 8.36 2.23
N ASN A 45 -13.27 7.58 1.84
CA ASN A 45 -14.23 7.11 2.82
C ASN A 45 -13.42 6.48 3.96
N LYS A 46 -13.61 6.99 5.18
CA LYS A 46 -12.92 6.54 6.40
C LYS A 46 -13.44 5.16 6.76
N GLU A 47 -13.19 4.19 5.89
CA GLU A 47 -13.55 2.81 6.12
C GLU A 47 -12.75 2.32 7.31
N VAL A 48 -13.49 1.84 8.30
CA VAL A 48 -12.95 1.24 9.50
C VAL A 48 -11.98 0.14 9.07
N LEU A 49 -10.76 0.21 9.61
CA LEU A 49 -9.72 -0.81 9.56
C LEU A 49 -10.32 -2.21 9.78
N LYS A 50 -10.60 -2.94 8.71
CA LYS A 50 -10.97 -4.34 8.81
C LYS A 50 -9.68 -5.13 9.01
N PHE A 51 -9.45 -5.58 10.25
CA PHE A 51 -8.30 -6.44 10.63
C PHE A 51 -8.04 -7.57 9.62
N LYS A 52 -9.12 -8.18 9.13
CA LYS A 52 -9.09 -9.25 8.12
C LYS A 52 -8.44 -8.79 6.80
N THR A 53 -8.73 -7.56 6.34
CA THR A 53 -8.17 -6.99 5.11
C THR A 53 -6.67 -6.76 5.24
N VAL A 54 -6.23 -6.15 6.34
CA VAL A 54 -4.80 -5.85 6.55
C VAL A 54 -3.97 -7.13 6.63
N ASN A 55 -4.41 -8.14 7.40
CA ASN A 55 -3.71 -9.41 7.45
C ASN A 55 -3.71 -10.11 6.09
N GLY A 56 -4.83 -10.10 5.37
CA GLY A 56 -4.89 -10.68 4.02
C GLY A 56 -3.88 -10.04 3.06
N ILE A 57 -3.70 -8.72 3.13
CA ILE A 57 -2.68 -8.01 2.35
C ILE A 57 -1.27 -8.43 2.76
N LEU A 58 -0.97 -8.46 4.06
CA LEU A 58 0.35 -8.86 4.57
C LEU A 58 0.69 -10.31 4.20
N ASP A 59 -0.26 -11.23 4.34
CA ASP A 59 -0.09 -12.64 3.99
C ASP A 59 0.10 -12.83 2.49
N TYR A 60 -0.65 -12.07 1.67
CA TYR A 60 -0.41 -12.05 0.24
C TYR A 60 0.98 -11.52 -0.11
N MET A 61 1.44 -10.43 0.51
CA MET A 61 2.80 -9.95 0.27
C MET A 61 3.88 -10.96 0.67
N ARG A 62 3.66 -11.73 1.74
CA ARG A 62 4.54 -12.85 2.11
C ARG A 62 4.57 -13.93 1.03
N SER A 63 3.43 -14.21 0.40
CA SER A 63 3.36 -15.16 -0.73
C SER A 63 4.17 -14.70 -1.95
N LEU A 64 4.46 -13.40 -2.08
CA LEU A 64 5.32 -12.83 -3.12
C LEU A 64 6.83 -12.93 -2.78
N ASN A 65 7.22 -13.82 -1.85
CA ASN A 65 8.58 -13.98 -1.33
C ASN A 65 9.12 -12.74 -0.58
N LEU A 66 8.25 -11.90 -0.03
CA LEU A 66 8.69 -10.79 0.82
C LEU A 66 8.86 -11.28 2.26
N SER A 67 10.09 -11.19 2.76
CA SER A 67 10.37 -11.43 4.17
C SER A 67 9.73 -10.33 5.03
N ASP A 68 9.57 -10.59 6.32
CA ASP A 68 9.09 -9.59 7.29
C ASP A 68 9.93 -8.29 7.29
N ASN A 69 11.24 -8.39 7.04
CA ASN A 69 12.12 -7.23 6.88
C ASN A 69 11.83 -6.45 5.59
N ASP A 70 11.53 -7.17 4.50
CA ASP A 70 11.15 -6.59 3.22
C ASP A 70 9.81 -5.85 3.32
N LEU A 71 8.82 -6.46 3.98
CA LEU A 71 7.55 -5.83 4.31
C LEU A 71 7.76 -4.53 5.08
N SER A 72 8.69 -4.53 6.05
CA SER A 72 8.98 -3.31 6.80
C SER A 72 9.55 -2.19 5.94
N LYS A 73 10.48 -2.51 5.04
CA LYS A 73 11.03 -1.54 4.08
C LYS A 73 9.96 -1.04 3.12
N LEU A 74 9.09 -1.94 2.65
CA LEU A 74 7.99 -1.62 1.75
C LEU A 74 7.01 -0.65 2.40
N LEU A 75 6.51 -0.98 3.60
CA LEU A 75 5.54 -0.17 4.34
C LEU A 75 6.10 1.16 4.81
N LYS A 76 7.41 1.27 5.02
CA LYS A 76 8.07 2.57 5.27
C LYS A 76 8.01 3.49 4.05
N LYS A 77 8.12 2.94 2.84
CA LYS A 77 8.10 3.70 1.58
C LYS A 77 6.69 3.96 1.06
N PHE A 78 5.79 3.00 1.26
CA PHE A 78 4.44 3.02 0.73
C PHE A 78 3.48 2.33 1.70
N PRO A 79 3.16 2.97 2.83
CA PRO A 79 2.19 2.46 3.80
C PRO A 79 0.79 2.31 3.19
N GLU A 80 0.47 3.11 2.17
CA GLU A 80 -0.84 3.16 1.52
C GLU A 80 -1.27 1.88 0.83
N VAL A 81 -0.33 0.97 0.57
CA VAL A 81 -0.62 -0.37 0.09
C VAL A 81 -1.57 -1.17 0.99
N LEU A 82 -1.61 -0.87 2.30
CA LEU A 82 -2.53 -1.52 3.24
C LEU A 82 -3.98 -1.05 3.07
N GLY A 83 -4.18 0.08 2.39
CA GLY A 83 -5.49 0.59 2.00
C GLY A 83 -5.89 0.19 0.58
N CYS A 84 -5.02 -0.49 -0.17
CA CYS A 84 -5.34 -0.93 -1.52
C CYS A 84 -6.19 -2.22 -1.52
N ASN A 85 -7.03 -2.39 -2.55
CA ASN A 85 -7.85 -3.58 -2.74
C ASN A 85 -6.94 -4.78 -3.05
N LEU A 86 -7.06 -5.85 -2.26
CA LEU A 86 -6.24 -7.04 -2.40
C LEU A 86 -6.42 -7.75 -3.76
N GLU A 87 -7.66 -7.89 -4.22
CA GLU A 87 -7.96 -8.63 -5.46
C GLU A 87 -7.77 -7.74 -6.68
N GLU A 88 -8.37 -6.56 -6.67
CA GLU A 88 -8.36 -5.67 -7.82
C GLU A 88 -7.01 -4.98 -7.98
N GLU A 89 -6.45 -4.38 -6.94
CA GLU A 89 -5.21 -3.61 -7.09
C GLU A 89 -3.97 -4.48 -6.90
N LEU A 90 -3.80 -5.16 -5.75
CA LEU A 90 -2.55 -5.87 -5.47
C LEU A 90 -2.35 -7.08 -6.38
N LYS A 91 -3.30 -8.01 -6.39
CA LYS A 91 -3.21 -9.23 -7.21
C LYS A 91 -3.27 -8.91 -8.69
N GLY A 92 -4.18 -8.03 -9.10
CA GLY A 92 -4.27 -7.58 -10.48
C GLY A 92 -2.98 -6.90 -10.97
N ASN A 93 -2.35 -6.04 -10.17
CA ASN A 93 -1.09 -5.39 -10.58
C ASN A 93 0.09 -6.38 -10.63
N VAL A 94 0.16 -7.35 -9.72
CA VAL A 94 1.16 -8.43 -9.80
C VAL A 94 0.97 -9.27 -11.05
N LYS A 95 -0.28 -9.59 -11.40
CA LYS A 95 -0.61 -10.31 -12.63
C LYS A 95 -0.18 -9.54 -13.87
N ILE A 96 -0.40 -8.23 -13.92
CA ILE A 96 0.09 -7.36 -15.01
C ILE A 96 1.61 -7.40 -15.12
N LEU A 97 2.33 -7.32 -13.99
CA LEU A 97 3.80 -7.41 -13.98
C LEU A 97 4.29 -8.74 -14.53
N GLU A 98 3.60 -9.83 -14.20
CA GLU A 98 3.95 -11.16 -14.70
C GLU A 98 3.61 -11.33 -16.19
N GLU A 99 2.39 -10.98 -16.60
CA GLU A 99 1.90 -11.23 -17.96
C GLU A 99 2.44 -10.24 -18.99
N GLN A 100 2.47 -8.94 -18.67
CA GLN A 100 2.88 -7.90 -19.62
C GLN A 100 4.37 -7.59 -19.57
N TRP A 101 4.96 -7.63 -18.37
CA TRP A 101 6.37 -7.25 -18.17
C TRP A 101 7.29 -8.44 -17.92
N SER A 102 6.76 -9.68 -17.84
CA SER A 102 7.52 -10.89 -17.53
C SER A 102 8.31 -10.80 -16.20
N ILE A 103 7.84 -9.99 -15.25
CA ILE A 103 8.48 -9.77 -13.95
C ILE A 103 7.85 -10.70 -12.91
N LYS A 104 8.61 -11.73 -12.50
CA LYS A 104 8.20 -12.68 -11.45
C LYS A 104 9.34 -13.06 -10.50
N GLY A 105 8.99 -13.74 -9.41
CA GLY A 105 9.96 -14.26 -8.43
C GLY A 105 10.88 -13.19 -7.85
N ASN A 106 12.20 -13.40 -7.93
CA ASN A 106 13.18 -12.47 -7.35
C ASN A 106 13.20 -11.10 -8.05
N SER A 107 12.90 -11.04 -9.35
CA SER A 107 12.80 -9.77 -10.09
C SER A 107 11.62 -8.94 -9.58
N LEU A 108 10.47 -9.59 -9.34
CA LEU A 108 9.30 -8.96 -8.73
C LEU A 108 9.64 -8.44 -7.33
N ARG A 109 10.25 -9.27 -6.48
CA ARG A 109 10.67 -8.85 -5.14
C ARG A 109 11.56 -7.60 -5.17
N LYS A 110 12.58 -7.57 -6.04
CA LYS A 110 13.47 -6.40 -6.19
C LYS A 110 12.71 -5.16 -6.64
N LEU A 111 11.79 -5.31 -7.59
CA LEU A 111 10.94 -4.22 -8.07
C LEU A 111 10.07 -3.67 -6.94
N LEU A 112 9.38 -4.52 -6.18
CA LEU A 112 8.51 -4.10 -5.08
C LEU A 112 9.29 -3.38 -3.98
N LEU A 113 10.52 -3.78 -3.69
CA LEU A 113 11.38 -3.08 -2.73
C LEU A 113 11.88 -1.72 -3.24
N ARG A 114 12.05 -1.58 -4.56
CA ARG A 114 12.50 -0.33 -5.20
C ARG A 114 11.35 0.65 -5.35
N ASN A 115 10.24 0.22 -5.94
CA ASN A 115 9.06 1.01 -6.25
C ASN A 115 7.76 0.27 -5.86
N PRO A 116 7.39 0.24 -4.57
CA PRO A 116 6.20 -0.47 -4.12
C PRO A 116 4.87 0.14 -4.57
N LYS A 117 4.88 1.38 -5.06
CA LYS A 117 3.68 2.08 -5.56
C LYS A 117 3.02 1.36 -6.73
N VAL A 118 3.77 0.51 -7.45
CA VAL A 118 3.26 -0.32 -8.54
C VAL A 118 2.12 -1.26 -8.10
N LEU A 119 2.07 -1.63 -6.82
CA LEU A 119 0.98 -2.44 -6.26
C LEU A 119 -0.35 -1.68 -6.16
N GLY A 120 -0.30 -0.35 -6.18
CA GLY A 120 -1.45 0.53 -6.09
C GLY A 120 -1.75 1.27 -7.39
N TYR A 121 -1.17 0.84 -8.52
CA TYR A 121 -1.53 1.41 -9.81
C TYR A 121 -2.95 1.02 -10.20
N ASN A 122 -3.64 1.91 -10.90
CA ASN A 122 -4.98 1.65 -11.42
C ASN A 122 -4.84 0.81 -12.68
N ILE A 123 -5.36 -0.42 -12.64
CA ILE A 123 -5.27 -1.39 -13.74
C ILE A 123 -5.86 -0.86 -15.04
N ASP A 124 -6.96 -0.13 -14.95
CA ASP A 124 -7.65 0.42 -16.12
C ASP A 124 -6.96 1.68 -16.70
N CYS A 125 -5.93 2.20 -16.03
CA CYS A 125 -5.22 3.39 -16.48
C CYS A 125 -3.96 3.01 -17.25
N LYS A 126 -4.07 2.94 -18.59
CA LYS A 126 -2.93 2.75 -19.51
C LYS A 126 -2.28 4.07 -19.98
N GLY A 127 -2.78 5.21 -19.50
CA GLY A 127 -2.26 6.53 -19.86
C GLY A 127 -2.94 7.18 -21.05
N ASP A 128 -4.05 6.60 -21.54
CA ASP A 128 -4.80 7.16 -22.66
C ASP A 128 -5.51 8.48 -22.30
N TYR A 129 -5.72 8.75 -21.01
CA TYR A 129 -6.25 10.01 -20.52
C TYR A 129 -5.13 10.98 -20.11
N ILE A 130 -5.12 12.17 -20.73
CA ILE A 130 -4.25 13.34 -20.50
C ILE A 130 -4.37 13.94 -19.07
N ALA A 131 -4.94 13.23 -18.10
CA ALA A 131 -4.88 13.64 -16.71
C ALA A 131 -3.52 13.24 -16.09
N PRO A 132 -2.93 14.03 -15.18
CA PRO A 132 -1.73 13.63 -14.44
C PRO A 132 -2.09 12.55 -13.42
N CYS A 133 -2.32 11.32 -13.91
CA CYS A 133 -2.60 10.15 -13.10
C CYS A 133 -1.30 9.69 -12.44
N THR A 134 -1.19 9.95 -11.14
CA THR A 134 -0.02 9.56 -10.32
C THR A 134 0.06 8.06 -10.07
N ARG A 135 -0.98 7.31 -10.45
CA ARG A 135 -1.19 5.87 -10.23
C ARG A 135 -1.35 5.09 -11.55
N CYS A 136 -0.79 5.59 -12.64
CA CYS A 136 -0.92 5.00 -13.97
C CYS A 136 0.26 4.10 -14.34
N TRP A 137 0.00 3.02 -15.07
CA TRP A 137 1.03 2.15 -15.66
C TRP A 137 1.96 2.86 -16.64
N ALA A 138 1.53 3.98 -17.25
CA ALA A 138 2.39 4.83 -18.07
C ALA A 138 3.57 5.47 -17.30
N ARG A 139 3.60 5.36 -15.97
CA ARG A 139 4.70 5.81 -15.10
C ARG A 139 5.61 4.67 -14.62
N PHE A 140 5.35 3.43 -15.04
CA PHE A 140 6.20 2.29 -14.74
C PHE A 140 7.54 2.40 -15.45
#